data_AF-A0A661MLZ6-F1
#
_entry.id   AF-A0A661MLZ6-F1
#
_cell.length_a   1.000
_cell.length_b   1.000
_cell.length_c   1.000
_cell.angle_alpha   90.00
_cell.angle_beta   90.00
_cell.angle_gamma   90.00
#
_symmetry.space_group_name_H-M   'P 1'
#
loop_
_entity.id
_entity.type
_entity.pdbx_description
1 polymer ?
#
loop_
_entity_poly.entity_id
_entity_poly.type
_entity_poly.pdbx_seq_one_letter_code
_entity_poly.pdbx_strand_id
1 'polypeptide(L)'
;MNRSPAVGLAAFISLATALLVGLACDPAPRGEPKPASETLLSAESDPRLPGVESVDEALQQRLERALASQGPSYVPRTHHLADDGSPRFINRLIEESSPYLLQHAHNPVNWYAWSDEAFERAKRENKPIFLSVGYSTCHWCHVMERESFEDEEIAAFLNRHFIAIKVDREERPDIDSVYMTAVNLLTGRGGWPMTVIMTPHKEPFFGGTYFPPRKGVRGNRVGLIDILGEMVRVYTEEPEAVVARAQELSQRVEKAAALQPGPGVPSDKVIVVAVQNLARMFDPVDGGFGGAPKFPQPSRLS
;
A
#
# COMPACT_ATOMS: atom_id res chain seq x y z
N MET A 1 11.10 24.46 49.69
CA MET A 1 11.91 23.31 49.23
C MET A 1 10.95 22.26 48.68
N ASN A 2 10.83 22.11 47.36
CA ASN A 2 11.07 20.82 46.71
C ASN A 2 10.98 20.96 45.20
N ARG A 3 11.95 20.34 44.54
CA ARG A 3 12.13 20.31 43.10
C ARG A 3 11.14 19.31 42.51
N SER A 4 10.46 19.70 41.42
CA SER A 4 10.00 18.74 40.42
C SER A 4 11.20 18.28 39.59
N PRO A 5 11.20 17.02 39.13
CA PRO A 5 11.69 16.71 37.81
C PRO A 5 10.58 16.14 36.94
N ALA A 6 10.54 16.64 35.71
CA ALA A 6 9.91 16.01 34.56
C ALA A 6 10.77 14.83 34.05
N VAL A 7 10.22 14.07 33.08
CA VAL A 7 10.76 12.95 32.27
C VAL A 7 10.06 11.62 32.65
N GLY A 8 9.49 10.80 31.76
CA GLY A 8 9.41 10.78 30.29
C GLY A 8 8.18 9.96 29.84
N LEU A 9 7.62 10.25 28.67
CA LEU A 9 7.73 9.45 27.43
C LEU A 9 6.89 8.15 27.41
N ALA A 10 5.85 8.17 26.59
CA ALA A 10 5.29 7.09 25.77
C ALA A 10 5.59 5.61 26.13
N ALA A 11 4.55 4.86 26.49
CA ALA A 11 4.30 3.45 26.19
C ALA A 11 2.84 3.18 26.58
N PHE A 12 1.95 2.81 25.63
CA PHE A 12 1.56 1.42 25.37
C PHE A 12 1.31 0.57 26.64
N ILE A 13 0.09 0.00 26.73
CA ILE A 13 -0.43 -1.08 27.61
C ILE A 13 -1.36 -0.66 28.77
N SER A 14 -2.64 -1.07 28.67
CA SER A 14 -3.50 -1.68 29.72
C SER A 14 -4.85 -2.02 29.06
N LEU A 15 -5.17 -3.24 28.62
CA LEU A 15 -5.41 -4.53 29.30
C LEU A 15 -6.66 -4.60 30.19
N ALA A 16 -7.66 -5.34 29.67
CA ALA A 16 -8.59 -6.30 30.30
C ALA A 16 -9.51 -5.89 31.47
N THR A 17 -10.81 -6.25 31.36
CA THR A 17 -11.52 -7.07 32.38
C THR A 17 -12.79 -7.78 31.85
N ALA A 18 -12.84 -9.11 32.05
CA ALA A 18 -13.95 -10.00 32.50
C ALA A 18 -15.23 -10.23 31.65
N LEU A 19 -15.92 -11.39 31.64
CA LEU A 19 -15.83 -12.66 32.40
C LEU A 19 -16.58 -13.81 31.63
N LEU A 20 -16.18 -15.06 31.86
CA LEU A 20 -16.86 -16.31 31.42
C LEU A 20 -18.19 -16.58 32.15
N VAL A 21 -19.15 -17.26 31.49
CA VAL A 21 -19.81 -18.52 31.93
C VAL A 21 -20.34 -19.26 30.68
N GLY A 22 -20.07 -20.56 30.54
CA GLY A 22 -20.55 -21.42 29.44
C GLY A 22 -21.77 -22.28 29.79
N LEU A 23 -22.32 -22.95 28.78
CA LEU A 23 -23.12 -24.19 28.86
C LEU A 23 -23.21 -24.82 27.45
N ALA A 24 -23.29 -26.16 27.41
CA ALA A 24 -23.00 -27.04 26.27
C ALA A 24 -24.25 -27.69 25.61
N CYS A 25 -23.97 -28.49 24.56
CA CYS A 25 -24.80 -29.44 23.77
C CYS A 25 -25.63 -28.83 22.62
N ASP A 26 -25.70 -29.35 21.38
CA ASP A 26 -25.53 -30.72 20.83
C ASP A 26 -25.05 -30.69 19.35
N PRO A 27 -24.60 -31.82 18.74
CA PRO A 27 -24.02 -31.86 17.40
C PRO A 27 -25.06 -32.09 16.28
N ALA A 28 -24.95 -31.32 15.19
CA ALA A 28 -25.74 -31.50 13.97
C ALA A 28 -25.11 -32.56 13.02
N PRO A 29 -25.91 -33.25 12.17
CA PRO A 29 -25.49 -34.45 11.46
C PRO A 29 -24.60 -34.16 10.24
N ARG A 30 -23.69 -35.10 9.97
CA ARG A 30 -22.74 -35.09 8.84
C ARG A 30 -23.47 -35.35 7.53
N GLY A 31 -23.45 -34.36 6.62
CA GLY A 31 -23.74 -34.57 5.21
C GLY A 31 -22.48 -34.98 4.46
N GLU A 32 -22.57 -36.03 3.65
CA GLU A 32 -21.47 -36.51 2.79
C GLU A 32 -21.12 -35.48 1.70
N PRO A 33 -19.84 -35.20 1.43
CA PRO A 33 -19.44 -34.34 0.33
C PRO A 33 -19.57 -35.09 -1.01
N LYS A 34 -20.33 -34.49 -1.93
CA LYS A 34 -20.43 -34.88 -3.34
C LYS A 34 -19.08 -34.60 -4.04
N PRO A 35 -18.58 -35.47 -4.93
CA PRO A 35 -17.24 -35.29 -5.49
C PRO A 35 -17.25 -34.14 -6.50
N ALA A 36 -16.61 -33.02 -6.13
CA ALA A 36 -16.22 -32.00 -7.08
C ALA A 36 -14.93 -32.48 -7.75
N SER A 37 -14.97 -32.54 -9.08
CA SER A 37 -13.90 -32.95 -9.97
C SER A 37 -12.54 -32.38 -9.56
N GLU A 38 -11.60 -33.27 -9.25
CA GLU A 38 -10.17 -32.99 -9.21
C GLU A 38 -9.73 -32.48 -10.59
N THR A 39 -9.71 -31.16 -10.75
CA THR A 39 -8.73 -30.51 -11.60
C THR A 39 -7.75 -29.85 -10.65
N LEU A 40 -6.72 -30.62 -10.28
CA LEU A 40 -5.50 -30.14 -9.65
C LEU A 40 -4.88 -29.07 -10.56
N LEU A 41 -5.32 -27.83 -10.41
CA LEU A 41 -4.56 -26.65 -10.84
C LEU A 41 -3.44 -26.48 -9.80
N SER A 42 -2.29 -27.04 -10.15
CA SER A 42 -1.01 -26.85 -9.47
C SER A 42 -0.75 -25.37 -9.18
N ALA A 43 -0.17 -25.08 -8.03
CA ALA A 43 0.26 -23.75 -7.59
C ALA A 43 0.86 -22.92 -8.75
N GLU A 44 0.16 -21.85 -9.15
CA GLU A 44 0.71 -20.87 -10.09
C GLU A 44 1.86 -20.14 -9.38
N SER A 45 3.06 -20.44 -9.85
CA SER A 45 4.33 -20.08 -9.21
C SER A 45 4.84 -18.70 -9.66
N ASP A 46 6.00 -18.29 -9.13
CA ASP A 46 6.51 -16.92 -9.25
C ASP A 46 7.69 -16.78 -10.23
N PRO A 47 8.03 -15.56 -10.68
CA PRO A 47 9.29 -15.35 -11.39
C PRO A 47 10.48 -15.49 -10.45
N ARG A 48 11.69 -15.61 -11.00
CA ARG A 48 12.93 -15.71 -10.21
C ARG A 48 13.24 -14.40 -9.49
N LEU A 49 12.70 -14.25 -8.28
CA LEU A 49 12.84 -13.07 -7.43
C LEU A 49 13.24 -13.45 -5.99
N PRO A 50 13.85 -12.54 -5.21
CA PRO A 50 14.17 -12.80 -3.82
C PRO A 50 12.92 -13.19 -3.00
N GLY A 51 13.06 -14.19 -2.13
CA GLY A 51 11.96 -14.63 -1.25
C GLY A 51 10.87 -15.48 -1.92
N VAL A 52 11.00 -15.78 -3.20
CA VAL A 52 10.13 -16.74 -3.91
C VAL A 52 10.66 -18.17 -3.70
N GLU A 53 9.77 -19.09 -3.31
CA GLU A 53 10.14 -20.49 -3.04
C GLU A 53 9.94 -21.43 -4.24
N SER A 54 9.02 -21.11 -5.15
CA SER A 54 8.73 -21.92 -6.33
C SER A 54 8.62 -21.05 -7.57
N VAL A 55 9.29 -21.47 -8.64
CA VAL A 55 9.37 -20.71 -9.89
C VAL A 55 8.41 -21.27 -10.93
N ASP A 56 7.62 -20.40 -11.55
CA ASP A 56 6.80 -20.75 -12.71
C ASP A 56 7.62 -20.53 -13.97
N GLU A 57 8.08 -21.62 -14.57
CA GLU A 57 8.87 -21.57 -15.80
C GLU A 57 8.05 -21.01 -16.98
N ALA A 58 6.73 -21.22 -17.03
CA ALA A 58 5.89 -20.66 -18.09
C ALA A 58 5.72 -19.14 -17.95
N LEU A 59 5.51 -18.66 -16.72
CA LEU A 59 5.51 -17.24 -16.42
C LEU A 59 6.89 -16.62 -16.69
N GLN A 60 7.98 -17.25 -16.23
CA GLN A 60 9.34 -16.77 -16.44
C GLN A 60 9.62 -16.59 -17.94
N GLN A 61 9.29 -17.59 -18.77
CA GLN A 61 9.40 -17.50 -20.23
C GLN A 61 8.50 -16.43 -20.85
N ARG A 62 7.32 -16.16 -20.27
CA ARG A 62 6.43 -15.07 -20.69
C ARG A 62 7.07 -13.71 -20.43
N LEU A 63 7.64 -13.50 -19.24
CA LEU A 63 8.29 -12.26 -18.86
C LEU A 63 9.57 -12.01 -19.67
N GLU A 64 10.35 -13.04 -19.95
CA GLU A 64 11.54 -12.95 -20.82
C GLU A 64 11.17 -12.55 -22.26
N ARG A 65 10.07 -13.11 -22.79
CA ARG A 65 9.53 -12.69 -24.11
C ARG A 65 9.02 -11.26 -24.09
N ALA A 66 8.36 -10.84 -23.02
CA ALA A 66 7.90 -9.46 -22.85
C ALA A 66 9.08 -8.49 -22.81
N LEU A 67 10.15 -8.81 -22.07
CA LEU A 67 11.39 -8.03 -22.07
C LEU A 67 12.01 -7.95 -23.47
N ALA A 68 12.13 -9.07 -24.18
CA ALA A 68 12.67 -9.09 -25.54
C ALA A 68 11.86 -8.23 -26.51
N SER A 69 10.54 -8.12 -26.30
CA SER A 69 9.64 -7.31 -27.14
C SER A 69 9.80 -5.79 -26.96
N GLN A 70 10.41 -5.33 -25.87
CA GLN A 70 10.71 -3.90 -25.65
C GLN A 70 11.73 -3.35 -26.67
N GLY A 71 12.45 -4.23 -27.36
CA GLY A 71 13.38 -3.89 -28.43
C GLY A 71 14.76 -3.44 -27.93
N PRO A 72 15.71 -3.24 -28.86
CA PRO A 72 17.13 -3.02 -28.53
C PRO A 72 17.43 -1.66 -27.89
N SER A 73 16.50 -0.70 -27.96
CA SER A 73 16.63 0.61 -27.33
C SER A 73 16.14 0.64 -25.88
N TYR A 74 15.56 -0.45 -25.39
CA TYR A 74 15.09 -0.54 -24.02
C TYR A 74 16.27 -0.55 -23.06
N VAL A 75 16.26 0.36 -22.10
CA VAL A 75 17.26 0.43 -21.03
C VAL A 75 16.54 0.13 -19.72
N PRO A 76 16.81 -1.02 -19.09
CA PRO A 76 16.27 -1.35 -17.77
C PRO A 76 16.60 -0.24 -16.77
N ARG A 77 15.57 0.33 -16.13
CA ARG A 77 15.77 1.30 -15.05
C ARG A 77 15.97 0.55 -13.73
N THR A 78 17.17 0.02 -13.53
CA THR A 78 17.57 -0.62 -12.27
C THR A 78 19.08 -0.58 -12.10
N HIS A 79 19.54 -0.67 -10.86
CA HIS A 79 20.95 -0.95 -10.57
C HIS A 79 21.24 -2.47 -10.46
N HIS A 80 20.22 -3.32 -10.48
CA HIS A 80 20.34 -4.77 -10.43
C HIS A 80 20.65 -5.34 -11.81
N LEU A 81 21.83 -5.03 -12.34
CA LEU A 81 22.29 -5.54 -13.63
C LEU A 81 23.20 -6.75 -13.43
N ALA A 82 23.11 -7.71 -14.35
CA ALA A 82 24.08 -8.79 -14.50
C ALA A 82 25.33 -8.31 -15.24
N ASP A 83 26.36 -9.14 -15.30
CA ASP A 83 27.65 -8.81 -15.95
C ASP A 83 27.50 -8.47 -17.45
N ASP A 84 26.46 -8.99 -18.11
CA ASP A 84 26.13 -8.72 -19.51
C ASP A 84 25.24 -7.47 -19.71
N GLY A 85 24.91 -6.76 -18.63
CA GLY A 85 24.05 -5.58 -18.64
C GLY A 85 22.54 -5.89 -18.69
N SER A 86 22.14 -7.17 -18.67
CA SER A 86 20.73 -7.55 -18.55
C SER A 86 20.20 -7.33 -17.12
N PRO A 87 18.91 -7.08 -16.93
CA PRO A 87 18.34 -6.93 -15.60
C PRO A 87 18.28 -8.29 -14.88
N ARG A 88 18.78 -8.34 -13.64
CA ARG A 88 18.75 -9.54 -12.78
C ARG A 88 17.34 -9.97 -12.40
N PHE A 89 16.41 -9.02 -12.33
CA PHE A 89 15.04 -9.22 -11.88
C PHE A 89 14.06 -8.75 -12.94
N ILE A 90 12.98 -9.50 -13.13
CA ILE A 90 11.86 -9.14 -14.01
C ILE A 90 10.59 -9.56 -13.30
N ASN A 91 9.64 -8.63 -13.15
CA ASN A 91 8.30 -8.89 -12.64
C ASN A 91 7.23 -8.59 -13.70
N ARG A 92 5.95 -8.79 -13.35
CA ARG A 92 4.82 -8.69 -14.29
C ARG A 92 4.64 -7.29 -14.88
N LEU A 93 5.18 -6.24 -14.25
CA LEU A 93 5.04 -4.88 -14.77
C LEU A 93 5.79 -4.65 -16.10
N ILE A 94 6.64 -5.58 -16.55
CA ILE A 94 7.26 -5.51 -17.88
C ILE A 94 6.25 -5.61 -19.04
N GLU A 95 5.03 -6.09 -18.75
CA GLU A 95 3.92 -6.22 -19.70
C GLU A 95 3.01 -4.97 -19.74
N GLU A 96 3.23 -3.99 -18.85
CA GLU A 96 2.40 -2.79 -18.76
C GLU A 96 2.81 -1.74 -19.79
N SER A 97 1.86 -0.86 -20.15
CA SER A 97 2.13 0.28 -21.03
C SER A 97 2.55 1.55 -20.30
N SER A 98 2.17 1.69 -19.02
CA SER A 98 2.51 2.86 -18.21
C SER A 98 4.03 3.00 -18.11
N PRO A 99 4.61 4.14 -18.50
CA PRO A 99 6.01 4.42 -18.26
C PRO A 99 6.35 4.40 -16.77
N TYR A 100 5.43 4.77 -15.88
CA TYR A 100 5.64 4.70 -14.44
C TYR A 100 5.69 3.25 -13.94
N LEU A 101 4.81 2.36 -14.40
CA LEU A 101 4.83 0.95 -14.01
C LEU A 101 6.06 0.22 -14.57
N LEU A 102 6.42 0.48 -15.83
CA LEU A 102 7.61 -0.08 -16.48
C LEU A 102 8.92 0.28 -15.75
N GLN A 103 8.98 1.44 -15.09
CA GLN A 103 10.12 1.83 -14.25
C GLN A 103 10.33 0.89 -13.04
N HIS A 104 9.30 0.16 -12.64
CA HIS A 104 9.34 -0.80 -11.52
C HIS A 104 9.44 -2.26 -11.98
N ALA A 105 9.48 -2.52 -13.29
CA ALA A 105 9.49 -3.87 -13.87
C ALA A 105 10.72 -4.70 -13.47
N HIS A 106 11.79 -4.03 -13.04
CA HIS A 106 13.06 -4.65 -12.64
C HIS A 106 13.37 -4.53 -11.15
N ASN A 107 12.37 -4.15 -10.35
CA ASN A 107 12.50 -4.23 -8.91
C ASN A 107 12.47 -5.70 -8.46
N PRO A 108 13.22 -6.07 -7.40
CA PRO A 108 13.15 -7.40 -6.79
C PRO A 108 11.79 -7.72 -6.17
N VAL A 109 10.94 -6.72 -5.93
CA VAL A 109 9.55 -6.93 -5.51
C VAL A 109 8.75 -7.54 -6.66
N ASN A 110 7.99 -8.59 -6.36
CA ASN A 110 7.09 -9.28 -7.27
C ASN A 110 5.81 -8.47 -7.48
N TRP A 111 5.94 -7.36 -8.20
CA TRP A 111 4.83 -6.48 -8.48
C TRP A 111 3.83 -7.09 -9.44
N TYR A 112 2.56 -6.88 -9.11
CA TYR A 112 1.42 -7.00 -10.00
C TYR A 112 0.91 -5.61 -10.34
N ALA A 113 0.34 -5.44 -11.53
CA ALA A 113 -0.60 -4.35 -11.76
C ALA A 113 -1.93 -4.65 -11.05
N TRP A 114 -2.80 -3.64 -10.93
CA TRP A 114 -4.14 -3.84 -10.41
C TRP A 114 -4.94 -4.76 -11.32
N SER A 115 -5.09 -6.02 -10.93
CA SER A 115 -5.63 -7.09 -11.77
C SER A 115 -6.35 -8.15 -10.96
N ASP A 116 -7.31 -8.85 -11.57
CA ASP A 116 -8.00 -9.95 -10.92
C ASP A 116 -7.04 -11.10 -10.55
N GLU A 117 -5.99 -11.33 -11.35
CA GLU A 117 -4.91 -12.30 -11.04
C GLU A 117 -4.34 -12.05 -9.63
N ALA A 118 -3.99 -10.80 -9.31
CA ALA A 118 -3.44 -10.44 -8.01
C ALA A 118 -4.42 -10.70 -6.85
N PHE A 119 -5.69 -10.33 -7.02
CA PHE A 119 -6.71 -10.49 -5.98
C PHE A 119 -7.10 -11.97 -5.78
N GLU A 120 -7.26 -12.73 -6.85
CA GLU A 120 -7.57 -14.16 -6.75
C GLU A 120 -6.42 -14.93 -6.12
N ARG A 121 -5.17 -14.58 -6.44
CA ARG A 121 -4.01 -15.14 -5.76
C ARG A 121 -3.98 -14.77 -4.27
N ALA A 122 -4.24 -13.52 -3.93
CA ALA A 122 -4.30 -13.08 -2.53
C ALA A 122 -5.35 -13.86 -1.72
N LYS A 123 -6.51 -14.15 -2.31
CA LYS A 123 -7.54 -15.00 -1.68
C LYS A 123 -7.07 -16.43 -1.53
N ARG A 124 -6.50 -17.02 -2.58
CA ARG A 124 -6.03 -18.41 -2.62
C ARG A 124 -4.94 -18.68 -1.58
N GLU A 125 -3.99 -17.76 -1.46
CA GLU A 125 -2.88 -17.86 -0.52
C GLU A 125 -3.20 -17.28 0.87
N ASN A 126 -4.38 -16.68 1.05
CA ASN A 126 -4.77 -15.94 2.25
C ASN A 126 -3.70 -14.92 2.69
N LYS A 127 -3.17 -14.14 1.74
CA LYS A 127 -2.16 -13.10 2.01
C LYS A 127 -2.79 -11.71 1.93
N PRO A 128 -2.38 -10.78 2.82
CA PRO A 128 -2.75 -9.38 2.66
C PRO A 128 -2.14 -8.79 1.38
N ILE A 129 -2.76 -7.73 0.90
CA ILE A 129 -2.28 -6.99 -0.27
C ILE A 129 -1.49 -5.79 0.21
N PHE A 130 -0.30 -5.59 -0.37
CA PHE A 130 0.48 -4.37 -0.26
C PHE A 130 0.24 -3.52 -1.51
N LEU A 131 -0.60 -2.49 -1.41
CA LEU A 131 -0.86 -1.56 -2.51
C LEU A 131 0.07 -0.35 -2.43
N SER A 132 0.79 -0.07 -3.52
CA SER A 132 1.60 1.13 -3.68
C SER A 132 1.14 1.94 -4.90
N VAL A 133 0.53 3.11 -4.66
CA VAL A 133 0.08 4.04 -5.70
C VAL A 133 1.07 5.20 -5.84
N GLY A 134 1.41 5.55 -7.07
CA GLY A 134 2.29 6.69 -7.38
C GLY A 134 2.08 7.20 -8.80
N TYR A 135 3.03 7.99 -9.29
CA TYR A 135 3.03 8.57 -10.64
C TYR A 135 4.43 9.01 -11.07
N SER A 136 4.60 9.21 -12.37
CA SER A 136 5.89 9.45 -13.02
C SER A 136 6.70 10.64 -12.45
N THR A 137 6.04 11.74 -12.09
CA THR A 137 6.67 12.97 -11.59
C THR A 137 6.71 13.10 -10.06
N CYS A 138 6.37 12.03 -9.34
CA CYS A 138 6.36 12.00 -7.88
C CYS A 138 7.76 11.82 -7.28
N HIS A 139 8.34 12.87 -6.70
CA HIS A 139 9.67 12.79 -6.08
C HIS A 139 9.78 11.68 -5.02
N TRP A 140 8.86 11.67 -4.04
CA TRP A 140 8.92 10.71 -2.94
C TRP A 140 8.65 9.26 -3.37
N CYS A 141 7.98 9.06 -4.51
CA CYS A 141 7.77 7.73 -5.07
C CYS A 141 9.10 7.15 -5.58
N HIS A 142 9.92 7.96 -6.25
CA HIS A 142 11.28 7.59 -6.65
C HIS A 142 12.21 7.39 -5.46
N VAL A 143 12.06 8.21 -4.41
CA VAL A 143 12.85 8.03 -3.18
C VAL A 143 12.51 6.70 -2.50
N MET A 144 11.22 6.40 -2.33
CA MET A 144 10.80 5.15 -1.68
C MET A 144 11.17 3.92 -2.51
N GLU A 145 11.09 4.00 -3.83
CA GLU A 145 11.54 2.92 -4.70
C GLU A 145 13.03 2.62 -4.50
N ARG A 146 13.90 3.61 -4.72
CA ARG A 146 15.35 3.42 -4.58
C ARG A 146 15.75 2.96 -3.18
N GLU A 147 15.13 3.53 -2.15
CA GLU A 147 15.51 3.22 -0.77
C GLU A 147 14.91 1.90 -0.26
N SER A 148 13.76 1.46 -0.78
CA SER A 148 13.00 0.34 -0.20
C SER A 148 12.59 -0.74 -1.20
N PHE A 149 12.08 -0.38 -2.38
CA PHE A 149 11.57 -1.37 -3.35
C PHE A 149 12.66 -1.96 -4.24
N GLU A 150 13.84 -1.34 -4.30
CA GLU A 150 15.06 -1.95 -4.87
C GLU A 150 15.89 -2.73 -3.83
N ASP A 151 15.57 -2.66 -2.54
CA ASP A 151 16.28 -3.40 -1.50
C ASP A 151 15.85 -4.88 -1.50
N GLU A 152 16.80 -5.80 -1.73
CA GLU A 152 16.51 -7.23 -1.87
C GLU A 152 15.96 -7.87 -0.57
N GLU A 153 16.31 -7.36 0.62
CA GLU A 153 15.81 -7.88 1.90
C GLU A 153 14.34 -7.50 2.10
N ILE A 154 14.01 -6.23 1.87
CA ILE A 154 12.63 -5.73 1.93
C ILE A 154 11.77 -6.41 0.87
N ALA A 155 12.29 -6.56 -0.36
CA ALA A 155 11.60 -7.25 -1.43
C ALA A 155 11.34 -8.72 -1.12
N ALA A 156 12.34 -9.43 -0.58
CA ALA A 156 12.15 -10.81 -0.15
C ALA A 156 11.09 -10.95 0.94
N PHE A 157 11.02 -9.99 1.87
CA PHE A 157 9.97 -9.95 2.89
C PHE A 157 8.58 -9.73 2.26
N LEU A 158 8.45 -8.74 1.38
CA LEU A 158 7.21 -8.46 0.66
C LEU A 158 6.73 -9.69 -0.12
N ASN A 159 7.61 -10.31 -0.91
CA ASN A 159 7.28 -11.44 -1.76
C ASN A 159 6.79 -12.67 -0.97
N ARG A 160 7.36 -12.90 0.22
CA ARG A 160 6.92 -14.00 1.10
C ARG A 160 5.54 -13.77 1.70
N HIS A 161 5.23 -12.54 2.09
CA HIS A 161 4.11 -12.29 3.02
C HIS A 161 2.94 -11.51 2.41
N PHE A 162 3.13 -10.86 1.26
CA PHE A 162 2.12 -10.01 0.63
C PHE A 162 1.96 -10.34 -0.85
N ILE A 163 0.77 -10.05 -1.38
CA ILE A 163 0.63 -9.80 -2.82
C ILE A 163 0.84 -8.30 -3.04
N ALA A 164 1.93 -7.95 -3.70
CA ALA A 164 2.33 -6.56 -3.91
C ALA A 164 1.73 -6.02 -5.22
N ILE A 165 0.93 -4.95 -5.14
CA ILE A 165 0.28 -4.31 -6.29
C ILE A 165 0.83 -2.89 -6.46
N LYS A 166 1.27 -2.57 -7.67
CA LYS A 166 1.69 -1.22 -8.08
C LYS A 166 0.59 -0.59 -8.94
N VAL A 167 0.26 0.67 -8.67
CA VAL A 167 -0.71 1.43 -9.46
C VAL A 167 -0.15 2.77 -9.88
N ASP A 168 -0.34 3.11 -11.14
CA ASP A 168 -0.18 4.44 -11.68
C ASP A 168 -1.49 5.23 -11.51
N ARG A 169 -1.47 6.31 -10.73
CA ARG A 169 -2.66 7.16 -10.57
C ARG A 169 -3.04 7.88 -11.86
N GLU A 170 -2.08 8.10 -12.77
CA GLU A 170 -2.33 8.83 -14.02
C GLU A 170 -3.23 8.00 -14.95
N GLU A 171 -3.11 6.67 -14.87
CA GLU A 171 -3.99 5.72 -15.57
C GLU A 171 -5.22 5.32 -14.74
N ARG A 172 -5.08 5.23 -13.40
CA ARG A 172 -6.14 4.78 -12.48
C ARG A 172 -6.47 5.79 -11.37
N PRO A 173 -6.96 6.99 -11.71
CA PRO A 173 -7.33 8.01 -10.73
C PRO A 173 -8.53 7.58 -9.86
N ASP A 174 -9.34 6.65 -10.36
CA ASP A 174 -10.45 6.02 -9.63
C ASP A 174 -9.97 5.26 -8.39
N ILE A 175 -8.94 4.41 -8.57
CA ILE A 175 -8.31 3.66 -7.47
C ILE A 175 -7.63 4.63 -6.51
N ASP A 176 -6.85 5.58 -7.05
CA ASP A 176 -6.15 6.59 -6.26
C ASP A 176 -7.09 7.34 -5.32
N SER A 177 -8.22 7.84 -5.82
CA SER A 177 -9.18 8.63 -5.03
C SER A 177 -9.78 7.84 -3.86
N VAL A 178 -10.17 6.58 -4.08
CA VAL A 178 -10.75 5.71 -3.04
C VAL A 178 -9.74 5.48 -1.92
N TYR A 179 -8.53 5.06 -2.26
CA TYR A 179 -7.53 4.74 -1.25
C TYR A 179 -6.89 5.98 -0.61
N MET A 180 -6.83 7.10 -1.32
CA MET A 180 -6.42 8.38 -0.74
C MET A 180 -7.41 8.84 0.32
N THR A 181 -8.71 8.60 0.11
CA THR A 181 -9.73 8.85 1.12
C THR A 181 -9.50 7.99 2.36
N ALA A 182 -9.20 6.70 2.19
CA ALA A 182 -8.87 5.80 3.29
C ALA A 182 -7.63 6.26 4.09
N VAL A 183 -6.54 6.65 3.41
CA VAL A 183 -5.31 7.15 4.06
C VAL A 183 -5.55 8.46 4.81
N ASN A 184 -6.35 9.38 4.25
CA ASN A 184 -6.74 10.60 4.94
C ASN A 184 -7.57 10.31 6.20
N LEU A 185 -8.50 9.36 6.14
CA LEU A 185 -9.33 8.97 7.29
C LEU A 185 -8.52 8.30 8.41
N LEU A 186 -7.46 7.58 8.05
CA LEU A 186 -6.56 6.91 9.00
C LEU A 186 -5.54 7.86 9.63
N THR A 187 -4.99 8.78 8.84
CA THR A 187 -3.79 9.56 9.25
C THR A 187 -4.04 11.06 9.40
N GLY A 188 -5.21 11.55 8.99
CA GLY A 188 -5.56 12.97 8.94
C GLY A 188 -4.87 13.74 7.80
N ARG A 189 -4.09 13.06 6.96
CA ARG A 189 -3.36 13.63 5.82
C ARG A 189 -3.27 12.62 4.68
N GLY A 190 -2.90 13.10 3.50
CA GLY A 190 -2.76 12.28 2.30
C GLY A 190 -1.57 12.74 1.47
N GLY A 191 -1.14 11.89 0.55
CA GLY A 191 -0.04 12.18 -0.35
C GLY A 191 0.56 10.93 -0.97
N TRP A 192 1.53 11.13 -1.84
CA TRP A 192 2.23 10.07 -2.56
C TRP A 192 3.72 9.99 -2.14
N PRO A 193 4.33 8.79 -2.15
CA PRO A 193 3.76 7.50 -2.50
C PRO A 193 2.70 7.10 -1.49
N MET A 194 1.60 6.53 -1.97
CA MET A 194 0.51 6.07 -1.13
C MET A 194 0.67 4.58 -0.90
N THR A 195 0.83 4.18 0.36
CA THR A 195 0.96 2.79 0.79
C THR A 195 -0.29 2.38 1.54
N VAL A 196 -0.94 1.30 1.11
CA VAL A 196 -2.12 0.75 1.76
C VAL A 196 -1.95 -0.74 1.95
N ILE A 197 -2.33 -1.25 3.11
CA ILE A 197 -2.43 -2.68 3.36
C ILE A 197 -3.91 -3.04 3.54
N MET A 198 -4.35 -4.04 2.77
CA MET A 198 -5.76 -4.40 2.66
C MET A 198 -5.97 -5.91 2.61
N THR A 199 -7.20 -6.32 2.88
CA THR A 199 -7.63 -7.71 2.72
C THR A 199 -7.67 -8.10 1.23
N PRO A 200 -7.70 -9.41 0.91
CA PRO A 200 -7.95 -9.88 -0.45
C PRO A 200 -9.26 -9.38 -1.08
N HIS A 201 -10.18 -8.88 -0.25
CA HIS A 201 -11.47 -8.31 -0.66
C HIS A 201 -11.42 -6.80 -0.94
N LYS A 202 -10.21 -6.23 -1.06
CA LYS A 202 -9.97 -4.81 -1.35
C LYS A 202 -10.28 -3.85 -0.20
N GLU A 203 -10.45 -4.36 1.02
CA GLU A 203 -10.84 -3.57 2.20
C GLU A 203 -9.57 -3.12 2.97
N PRO A 204 -9.27 -1.81 3.04
CA PRO A 204 -8.07 -1.31 3.69
C PRO A 204 -8.18 -1.40 5.21
N PHE A 205 -7.10 -1.76 5.90
CA PHE A 205 -7.02 -1.72 7.37
C PHE A 205 -5.79 -0.96 7.90
N PHE A 206 -4.85 -0.62 7.02
CA PHE A 206 -3.71 0.23 7.33
C PHE A 206 -3.36 1.09 6.11
N GLY A 207 -2.81 2.27 6.35
CA GLY A 207 -2.42 3.17 5.27
C GLY A 207 -1.52 4.31 5.73
N GLY A 208 -0.71 4.79 4.81
CA GLY A 208 0.18 5.92 5.02
C GLY A 208 0.81 6.38 3.71
N THR A 209 1.76 7.30 3.84
CA THR A 209 2.46 7.90 2.69
C THR A 209 3.84 7.26 2.51
N TYR A 210 4.89 8.08 2.37
CA TYR A 210 6.27 7.63 2.42
C TYR A 210 6.60 6.97 3.77
N PHE A 211 7.24 5.81 3.69
CA PHE A 211 7.90 5.13 4.81
C PHE A 211 9.38 4.92 4.47
N PRO A 212 10.32 5.29 5.35
CA PRO A 212 11.74 5.02 5.11
C PRO A 212 12.04 3.53 5.26
N PRO A 213 13.08 2.98 4.65
CA PRO A 213 13.32 1.53 4.64
C PRO A 213 13.55 0.94 6.05
N ARG A 214 14.31 1.66 6.89
CA ARG A 214 14.74 1.20 8.23
C ARG A 214 14.56 2.32 9.27
N LYS A 215 14.47 1.90 10.54
CA LYS A 215 14.55 2.80 11.69
C LYS A 215 15.80 3.68 11.66
N GLY A 216 15.64 4.94 12.05
CA GLY A 216 16.71 5.95 12.09
C GLY A 216 16.90 6.71 10.77
N VAL A 217 16.47 6.16 9.64
CA VAL A 217 16.56 6.83 8.35
C VAL A 217 15.65 8.06 8.33
N ARG A 218 16.24 9.21 7.94
CA ARG A 218 15.57 10.53 7.95
C ARG A 218 14.95 10.90 9.32
N GLY A 219 15.52 10.40 10.41
CA GLY A 219 15.07 10.67 11.78
C GLY A 219 13.80 9.92 12.21
N ASN A 220 13.32 8.98 11.42
CA ASN A 220 12.11 8.21 11.73
C ASN A 220 12.38 7.10 12.75
N ARG A 221 11.41 6.86 13.63
CA ARG A 221 11.53 5.83 14.69
C ARG A 221 11.17 4.42 14.22
N VAL A 222 10.56 4.29 13.05
CA VAL A 222 10.03 3.05 12.48
C VAL A 222 10.36 3.06 10.98
N GLY A 223 10.85 1.94 10.45
CA GLY A 223 11.04 1.72 9.03
C GLY A 223 9.92 0.89 8.39
N LEU A 224 9.93 0.82 7.06
CA LEU A 224 9.01 0.01 6.28
C LEU A 224 9.09 -1.45 6.69
N ILE A 225 10.30 -2.00 6.89
CA ILE A 225 10.46 -3.40 7.30
C ILE A 225 9.78 -3.70 8.65
N ASP A 226 9.86 -2.75 9.60
CA ASP A 226 9.21 -2.89 10.92
C ASP A 226 7.68 -2.85 10.78
N ILE A 227 7.17 -1.96 9.92
CA ILE A 227 5.74 -1.85 9.61
C ILE A 227 5.25 -3.14 8.96
N LEU A 228 5.95 -3.65 7.95
CA LEU A 228 5.58 -4.88 7.25
C LEU A 228 5.53 -6.06 8.23
N GLY A 229 6.53 -6.19 9.12
CA GLY A 229 6.55 -7.21 10.16
C GLY A 229 5.34 -7.15 11.08
N GLU A 230 4.99 -5.97 11.59
CA GLU A 230 3.83 -5.79 12.46
C GLU A 230 2.51 -6.08 11.72
N MET A 231 2.40 -5.72 10.45
CA MET A 231 1.19 -5.95 9.67
C MET A 231 0.97 -7.43 9.37
N VAL A 232 2.05 -8.20 9.12
CA VAL A 232 1.98 -9.66 9.01
C VAL A 232 1.55 -10.27 10.34
N ARG A 233 2.14 -9.82 11.46
CA ARG A 233 1.78 -10.28 12.81
C ARG A 233 0.30 -10.05 13.09
N VAL A 234 -0.18 -8.82 12.95
CA VAL A 234 -1.59 -8.45 13.18
C VAL A 234 -2.54 -9.23 12.25
N TYR A 235 -2.18 -9.40 10.97
CA TYR A 235 -3.00 -10.15 10.02
C TYR A 235 -3.13 -11.63 10.38
N THR A 236 -2.07 -12.22 10.96
CA THR A 236 -2.02 -13.65 11.29
C THR A 236 -2.59 -13.94 12.67
N GLU A 237 -2.22 -13.13 13.67
CA GLU A 237 -2.55 -13.35 15.08
C GLU A 237 -3.89 -12.73 15.49
N GLU A 238 -4.35 -11.69 14.79
CA GLU A 238 -5.56 -10.92 15.12
C GLU A 238 -6.52 -10.76 13.91
N PRO A 239 -6.86 -11.84 13.18
CA PRO A 239 -7.63 -11.74 11.93
C PRO A 239 -9.03 -11.14 12.10
N GLU A 240 -9.71 -11.42 13.21
CA GLU A 240 -11.03 -10.83 13.51
C GLU A 240 -10.93 -9.30 13.69
N ALA A 241 -9.87 -8.82 14.33
CA ALA A 241 -9.63 -7.39 14.51
C ALA A 241 -9.31 -6.71 13.17
N VAL A 242 -8.58 -7.39 12.28
CA VAL A 242 -8.34 -6.91 10.92
C VAL A 242 -9.65 -6.77 10.15
N VAL A 243 -10.50 -7.79 10.14
CA VAL A 243 -11.79 -7.75 9.44
C VAL A 243 -12.67 -6.62 9.97
N ALA A 244 -12.79 -6.49 11.30
CA ALA A 244 -13.59 -5.43 11.91
C ALA A 244 -13.09 -4.02 11.52
N ARG A 245 -11.77 -3.79 11.58
CA ARG A 245 -11.15 -2.52 11.17
C ARG A 245 -11.34 -2.24 9.68
N ALA A 246 -11.18 -3.27 8.85
CA ALA A 246 -11.31 -3.16 7.40
C ALA A 246 -12.75 -2.78 6.99
N GLN A 247 -13.74 -3.41 7.61
CA GLN A 247 -15.15 -3.12 7.40
C GLN A 247 -15.52 -1.71 7.88
N GLU A 248 -15.09 -1.33 9.08
CA GLU A 248 -15.35 0.01 9.62
C GLU A 248 -14.76 1.10 8.72
N LEU A 249 -13.51 0.94 8.28
CA LEU A 249 -12.87 1.91 7.41
C LEU A 249 -13.54 1.96 6.03
N SER A 250 -13.91 0.82 5.45
CA SER A 250 -14.59 0.76 4.15
C SER A 250 -15.93 1.49 4.19
N GLN A 251 -16.74 1.29 5.23
CA GLN A 251 -18.00 2.03 5.42
C GLN A 251 -17.79 3.54 5.53
N ARG A 252 -16.73 3.97 6.23
CA ARG A 252 -16.38 5.39 6.34
C ARG A 252 -15.94 5.98 5.00
N VAL A 253 -15.21 5.23 4.18
CA VAL A 253 -14.79 5.63 2.82
C VAL A 253 -16.02 5.75 1.92
N GLU A 254 -16.91 4.76 1.92
CA GLU A 254 -18.17 4.80 1.14
C GLU A 254 -19.03 6.00 1.52
N LYS A 255 -19.18 6.26 2.82
CA LYS A 255 -19.92 7.43 3.32
C LYS A 255 -19.28 8.75 2.88
N ALA A 256 -17.95 8.83 2.88
CA ALA A 256 -17.23 10.01 2.42
C ALA A 256 -17.39 10.22 0.91
N ALA A 257 -17.37 9.15 0.12
CA ALA A 257 -17.60 9.20 -1.32
C ALA A 257 -19.06 9.54 -1.68
N ALA A 258 -20.02 9.14 -0.84
CA ALA A 258 -21.44 9.46 -0.99
C ALA A 258 -21.80 10.91 -0.61
N LEU A 259 -20.87 11.68 -0.01
CA LEU A 259 -21.08 13.10 0.24
C LEU A 259 -21.20 13.83 -1.10
N GLN A 260 -22.44 14.11 -1.50
CA GLN A 260 -22.68 14.97 -2.65
C GLN A 260 -22.27 16.40 -2.31
N PRO A 261 -21.73 17.15 -3.28
CA PRO A 261 -21.65 18.60 -3.17
C PRO A 261 -23.03 19.12 -2.74
N GLY A 262 -23.08 19.91 -1.67
CA GLY A 262 -24.32 20.53 -1.24
C GLY A 262 -24.92 21.34 -2.41
N PRO A 263 -26.26 21.40 -2.55
CA PRO A 263 -26.86 22.20 -3.60
C PRO A 263 -26.50 23.67 -3.40
N GLY A 264 -25.94 24.29 -4.45
CA GLY A 264 -25.67 25.73 -4.50
C GLY A 264 -24.27 26.15 -4.08
N VAL A 265 -24.03 27.45 -4.18
CA VAL A 265 -22.75 28.08 -3.80
C VAL A 265 -22.67 28.16 -2.27
N PRO A 266 -21.50 27.93 -1.65
CA PRO A 266 -21.32 28.14 -0.20
C PRO A 266 -21.78 29.54 0.21
N SER A 267 -22.44 29.65 1.37
CA SER A 267 -22.88 30.97 1.87
C SER A 267 -21.70 31.93 2.08
N ASP A 268 -21.95 33.24 2.00
CA ASP A 268 -20.94 34.29 2.24
C ASP A 268 -20.15 34.08 3.54
N LYS A 269 -20.83 33.63 4.61
CA LYS A 269 -20.19 33.33 5.89
C LYS A 269 -19.12 32.24 5.77
N VAL A 270 -19.41 31.19 5.00
CA VAL A 270 -18.46 30.09 4.77
C VAL A 270 -17.29 30.57 3.93
N ILE A 271 -17.56 31.38 2.89
CA ILE A 271 -16.52 31.97 2.03
C ILE A 271 -15.59 32.86 2.86
N VAL A 272 -16.13 33.77 3.68
CA VAL A 272 -15.34 34.67 4.53
C VAL A 272 -14.44 33.88 5.49
N VAL A 273 -14.99 32.85 6.14
CA VAL A 273 -14.19 31.99 7.04
C VAL A 273 -13.09 31.24 6.27
N ALA A 274 -13.39 30.74 5.08
CA ALA A 274 -12.40 30.05 4.24
C ALA A 274 -11.25 30.99 3.83
N VAL A 275 -11.57 32.22 3.37
CA VAL A 275 -10.58 33.24 3.01
C VAL A 275 -9.73 33.62 4.22
N GLN A 276 -10.34 33.84 5.39
CA GLN A 276 -9.60 34.16 6.62
C GLN A 276 -8.66 33.02 7.06
N ASN A 277 -9.06 31.77 6.86
CA ASN A 277 -8.21 30.62 7.14
C ASN A 277 -7.01 30.56 6.17
N LEU A 278 -7.27 30.75 4.87
CA LEU A 278 -6.21 30.78 3.85
C LEU A 278 -5.23 31.93 4.09
N ALA A 279 -5.73 33.14 4.39
CA ALA A 279 -4.89 34.30 4.69
C ALA A 279 -3.99 34.07 5.91
N ARG A 280 -4.48 33.39 6.95
CA ARG A 280 -3.67 33.02 8.13
C ARG A 280 -2.61 31.98 7.84
N MET A 281 -2.83 31.12 6.84
CA MET A 281 -1.88 30.10 6.44
C MET A 281 -0.88 30.60 5.39
N PHE A 282 -1.17 31.68 4.68
CA PHE A 282 -0.31 32.20 3.64
C PHE A 282 1.04 32.63 4.22
N ASP A 283 2.12 32.16 3.62
CA ASP A 283 3.47 32.58 3.97
C ASP A 283 3.89 33.74 3.06
N PRO A 284 4.01 34.97 3.59
CA PRO A 284 4.36 36.14 2.78
C PRO A 284 5.85 36.21 2.43
N VAL A 285 6.71 35.39 3.05
CA VAL A 285 8.16 35.39 2.83
C VAL A 285 8.51 34.44 1.70
N ASP A 286 8.12 33.17 1.87
CA ASP A 286 8.51 32.08 0.96
C ASP A 286 7.36 31.65 0.01
N GLY A 287 6.21 32.32 0.08
CA GLY A 287 5.01 31.98 -0.71
C GLY A 287 4.35 30.67 -0.30
N GLY A 288 3.17 30.38 -0.86
CA GLY A 288 2.40 29.16 -0.56
C GLY A 288 1.67 29.22 0.79
N PHE A 289 1.17 28.07 1.26
CA PHE A 289 0.34 27.98 2.47
C PHE A 289 0.92 26.97 3.47
N GLY A 290 1.10 27.39 4.73
CA GLY A 290 1.60 26.56 5.84
C GLY A 290 3.12 26.50 5.91
N GLY A 291 3.63 25.60 6.77
CA GLY A 291 5.06 25.32 6.90
C GLY A 291 5.61 24.39 5.82
N ALA A 292 6.93 24.19 5.80
CA ALA A 292 7.58 23.26 4.88
C ALA A 292 7.23 21.79 5.17
N PRO A 293 7.19 20.92 4.15
CA PRO A 293 7.31 21.23 2.72
C PRO A 293 6.00 21.79 2.13
N LYS A 294 6.12 22.75 1.21
CA LYS A 294 4.97 23.38 0.54
C LYS A 294 4.78 22.77 -0.85
N PHE A 295 3.59 22.23 -1.10
CA PHE A 295 3.19 21.73 -2.41
C PHE A 295 2.17 22.68 -3.07
N PRO A 296 2.13 22.78 -4.40
CA PRO A 296 1.07 23.51 -5.09
C PRO A 296 -0.30 22.96 -4.70
N GLN A 297 -1.21 23.83 -4.28
CA GLN A 297 -2.59 23.47 -3.94
C GLN A 297 -3.52 24.27 -4.84
N PRO A 298 -3.78 23.81 -6.09
CA PRO A 298 -4.57 24.57 -7.07
C PRO A 298 -5.93 25.01 -6.53
N SER A 299 -6.59 24.17 -5.73
CA SER A 299 -7.87 24.48 -5.08
C SER A 299 -7.83 25.65 -4.09
N ARG A 300 -6.64 26.12 -3.68
CA ARG A 300 -6.45 27.31 -2.84
C ARG A 300 -6.05 28.55 -3.63
N LEU A 301 -5.81 28.41 -4.93
CA LEU A 301 -5.35 29.47 -5.84
C LEU A 301 -6.41 29.88 -6.88
N SER A 302 -7.48 29.08 -7.03
CA SER A 302 -8.61 29.31 -7.93
C SER A 302 -9.75 30.07 -7.27
#